data_AF-A0A935PZ35-F1
#
_entry.id   AF-A0A935PZ35-F1
#
_cell.length_a   1.000
_cell.length_b   1.000
_cell.length_c   1.000
_cell.angle_alpha   90.00
_cell.angle_beta   90.00
_cell.angle_gamma   90.00
#
_symmetry.space_group_name_H-M   'P 1'
#
loop_
_entity.id
_entity.type
_entity.pdbx_description
1 polymer ?
#
loop_
_entity_poly.entity_id
_entity_poly.type
_entity_poly.pdbx_seq_one_letter_code
_entity_poly.pdbx_strand_id
1 'polypeptide(L)'
;MAKTNAQRQSEYRERHLKDANGHGDRLNIVLHFHAKRALERLAFCYGVTQQEFLEGLLRQADSDAAQQASRLPNGSADYYEKQRRLGPEIVTP
;
A
#
# COMPACT_ATOMS: atom_id res chain seq x y z
N MET A 1 -2.88 37.16 -11.88
CA MET A 1 -2.08 37.44 -10.67
C MET A 1 -1.16 36.27 -10.40
N ALA A 2 0.11 36.51 -10.06
CA ALA A 2 1.02 35.43 -9.69
C ALA A 2 0.53 34.77 -8.39
N LYS A 3 0.46 33.43 -8.36
CA LYS A 3 0.02 32.69 -7.16
C LYS A 3 1.01 32.93 -6.01
N THR A 4 0.47 33.30 -4.86
CA THR A 4 1.24 33.45 -3.63
C THR A 4 1.84 32.10 -3.20
N ASN A 5 2.91 32.10 -2.40
CA ASN A 5 3.51 30.88 -1.87
C ASN A 5 2.48 30.01 -1.12
N ALA A 6 1.58 30.64 -0.35
CA ALA A 6 0.52 29.94 0.38
C ALA A 6 -0.47 29.23 -0.56
N GLN A 7 -0.86 29.88 -1.67
CA GLN A 7 -1.73 29.28 -2.68
C GLN A 7 -1.03 28.13 -3.41
N ARG A 8 0.27 28.25 -3.72
CA ARG A 8 1.06 27.15 -4.28
C ARG A 8 1.17 25.97 -3.31
N GLN A 9 1.39 26.23 -2.02
CA GLN A 9 1.44 25.18 -1.00
C GLN A 9 0.08 24.52 -0.76
N SER A 10 -1.02 25.29 -0.88
CA SER A 10 -2.40 24.78 -0.85
C SER A 10 -2.67 23.85 -2.02
N GLU A 11 -2.39 24.30 -3.24
CA GLU A 11 -2.63 23.50 -4.46
C GLU A 11 -1.71 22.28 -4.55
N TYR A 12 -0.46 22.39 -4.10
CA TYR A 12 0.42 21.22 -3.99
C TYR A 12 -0.15 20.21 -3.00
N ARG A 13 -0.61 20.68 -1.83
CA ARG A 13 -1.28 19.82 -0.85
C ARG A 13 -2.53 19.19 -1.46
N GLU A 14 -3.39 19.93 -2.13
CA GLU A 14 -4.59 19.35 -2.76
C GLU A 14 -4.27 18.31 -3.83
N ARG A 15 -3.27 18.55 -4.68
CA ARG A 15 -2.82 17.59 -5.72
C ARG A 15 -2.09 16.37 -5.15
N HIS A 16 -1.49 16.50 -3.96
CA HIS A 16 -0.67 15.45 -3.35
C HIS A 16 -1.40 14.70 -2.23
N LEU A 17 -2.48 15.26 -1.68
CA LEU A 17 -3.34 14.63 -0.66
C LEU A 17 -4.56 13.92 -1.25
N LYS A 18 -5.00 14.28 -2.45
CA LYS A 18 -6.12 13.63 -3.13
C LYS A 18 -5.57 12.84 -4.30
N ASP A 19 -5.77 11.53 -4.29
CA ASP A 19 -5.77 10.74 -5.51
C ASP A 19 -6.68 11.44 -6.53
N ALA A 20 -6.22 11.58 -7.77
CA ALA A 20 -6.96 12.28 -8.83
C ALA A 20 -8.38 11.70 -9.04
N ASN A 21 -8.57 10.44 -8.67
CA ASN A 21 -9.86 9.74 -8.76
C ASN A 21 -10.58 9.62 -7.41
N GLY A 22 -9.97 10.05 -6.30
CA GLY A 22 -10.59 10.05 -4.97
C GLY A 22 -10.77 8.66 -4.34
N HIS A 23 -10.07 7.62 -4.83
CA HIS A 23 -10.18 6.25 -4.32
C HIS A 23 -9.00 5.83 -3.43
N GLY A 24 -7.93 6.63 -3.40
CA GLY A 24 -6.75 6.36 -2.57
C GLY A 24 -6.94 6.71 -1.09
N ASP A 25 -6.79 5.71 -0.22
CA ASP A 25 -6.63 5.89 1.23
C ASP A 25 -5.15 5.99 1.64
N ARG A 26 -4.85 6.77 2.68
CA ARG A 26 -3.47 6.95 3.16
C ARG A 26 -3.01 5.76 4.00
N LEU A 27 -1.92 5.12 3.57
CA LEU A 27 -1.19 4.15 4.39
C LEU A 27 -0.38 4.89 5.47
N ASN A 28 -0.94 5.04 6.67
CA ASN A 28 -0.32 5.77 7.79
C ASN A 28 0.72 4.90 8.54
N ILE A 29 1.83 4.58 7.87
CA ILE A 29 2.90 3.74 8.43
C ILE A 29 4.29 4.36 8.23
N VAL A 30 5.21 4.05 9.14
CA VAL A 30 6.63 4.34 8.98
C VAL A 30 7.35 3.06 8.57
N LEU A 31 8.10 3.11 7.47
CA LEU A 31 8.91 1.99 6.99
C LEU A 31 10.38 2.17 7.38
N HIS A 32 11.08 1.06 7.62
CA HIS A 32 12.52 1.07 7.81
C HIS A 32 13.24 1.64 6.57
N PHE A 33 14.38 2.33 6.78
CA PHE A 33 15.13 2.99 5.71
C PHE A 33 15.44 2.05 4.52
N HIS A 34 15.90 0.83 4.81
CA HIS A 34 16.22 -0.15 3.75
C HIS A 34 14.99 -0.60 2.96
N ALA A 35 13.83 -0.75 3.60
CA ALA A 35 12.59 -1.13 2.92
C ALA A 35 12.14 -0.02 1.97
N LYS A 36 12.18 1.24 2.41
CA LYS A 36 11.89 2.40 1.56
C LYS A 36 12.82 2.45 0.35
N ARG A 37 14.13 2.25 0.54
CA ARG A 37 15.11 2.23 -0.55
C ARG A 37 14.86 1.09 -1.54
N ALA A 38 14.41 -0.07 -1.07
CA ALA A 38 14.04 -1.18 -1.95
C ALA A 38 12.82 -0.81 -2.80
N LEU A 39 11.77 -0.26 -2.19
CA LEU A 39 10.58 0.19 -2.90
C LEU A 39 10.89 1.25 -3.97
N GLU A 40 11.74 2.23 -3.65
CA GLU A 40 12.20 3.24 -4.61
C GLU A 40 12.89 2.62 -5.84
N ARG A 41 13.81 1.67 -5.63
CA ARG A 41 14.51 0.99 -6.72
C ARG A 41 13.56 0.14 -7.56
N LEU A 42 12.68 -0.61 -6.92
CA LEU A 42 11.74 -1.51 -7.61
C LEU A 42 10.78 -0.70 -8.49
N ALA A 43 10.17 0.34 -7.93
CA ALA A 43 9.29 1.22 -8.70
C ALA A 43 10.01 1.81 -9.92
N PHE A 44 11.25 2.27 -9.74
CA PHE A 44 12.07 2.78 -10.85
C PHE A 44 12.35 1.71 -11.91
N CYS A 45 12.79 0.51 -11.52
CA CYS A 45 13.12 -0.57 -12.44
C CYS A 45 11.91 -1.04 -13.28
N TYR A 46 10.71 -1.01 -12.70
CA TYR A 46 9.48 -1.39 -13.40
C TYR A 46 8.77 -0.22 -14.09
N GLY A 47 9.29 1.00 -13.99
CA GLY A 47 8.70 2.18 -14.64
C GLY A 47 7.34 2.58 -14.07
N VAL A 48 7.07 2.28 -12.80
CA VAL A 48 5.80 2.55 -12.10
C VAL A 48 6.03 3.45 -10.90
N THR A 49 4.95 3.97 -10.32
CA THR A 49 5.02 4.67 -9.04
C THR A 49 5.25 3.71 -7.86
N GLN A 50 5.77 4.24 -6.75
CA GLN A 50 5.89 3.45 -5.51
C GLN A 50 4.53 2.96 -5.00
N GLN A 51 3.48 3.74 -5.21
CA GLN A 51 2.11 3.37 -4.87
C GLN A 51 1.66 2.16 -5.68
N GLU A 52 1.73 2.22 -7.02
CA GLU A 52 1.32 1.12 -7.89
C GLU A 52 2.10 -0.17 -7.59
N PHE A 53 3.41 -0.06 -7.37
CA PHE A 53 4.22 -1.22 -7.01
C PHE A 53 3.81 -1.83 -5.66
N LEU A 54 3.59 -0.98 -4.65
CA LEU A 54 3.16 -1.43 -3.33
C LEU A 54 1.74 -2.05 -3.35
N GLU A 55 0.81 -1.45 -4.08
CA GLU A 55 -0.54 -2.01 -4.29
C GLU A 55 -0.48 -3.38 -4.97
N GLY A 56 0.40 -3.55 -5.96
CA GLY A 56 0.66 -4.84 -6.60
C GLY A 56 1.15 -5.89 -5.62
N LEU A 57 2.15 -5.55 -4.79
CA LEU A 57 2.65 -6.45 -3.75
C LEU A 57 1.56 -6.82 -2.72
N LEU A 58 0.76 -5.85 -2.28
CA LEU A 58 -0.32 -6.08 -1.34
C LEU A 58 -1.41 -6.98 -1.92
N ARG A 59 -1.80 -6.77 -3.20
CA ARG A 59 -2.78 -7.62 -3.88
C ARG A 59 -2.30 -9.06 -4.02
N GLN A 60 -1.02 -9.25 -4.34
CA GLN A 60 -0.43 -10.58 -4.43
C GLN A 60 -0.42 -11.27 -3.05
N ALA A 61 0.08 -10.57 -2.03
CA ALA A 61 0.14 -11.11 -0.67
C ALA A 61 -1.26 -11.42 -0.10
N ASP A 62 -2.24 -10.56 -0.36
CA ASP A 62 -3.64 -10.78 0.04
C ASP A 62 -4.25 -12.01 -0.64
N SER A 63 -4.00 -12.18 -1.94
CA SER A 63 -4.43 -13.37 -2.69
C SER A 63 -3.79 -14.66 -2.15
N ASP A 64 -2.48 -14.63 -1.88
CA ASP A 64 -1.76 -15.79 -1.35
C ASP A 64 -2.26 -16.16 0.05
N ALA A 65 -2.50 -15.16 0.89
CA ALA A 65 -3.06 -15.33 2.23
C ALA A 65 -4.50 -15.88 2.19
N ALA A 66 -5.36 -15.34 1.32
CA ALA A 66 -6.71 -15.84 1.11
C ALA A 66 -6.70 -17.29 0.59
N GLN A 67 -5.79 -17.63 -0.32
CA GLN A 67 -5.62 -18.99 -0.82
C GLN A 67 -5.19 -19.94 0.31
N GLN A 68 -4.23 -19.54 1.15
CA GLN A 68 -3.82 -20.34 2.31
C GLN A 68 -4.98 -20.55 3.28
N ALA A 69 -5.75 -19.50 3.56
CA ALA A 69 -6.89 -19.55 4.47
C ALA A 69 -7.99 -20.49 3.94
N SER A 70 -8.26 -20.48 2.64
CA SER A 70 -9.30 -21.33 2.00
C SER A 70 -9.09 -22.84 2.17
N ARG A 71 -7.87 -23.27 2.54
CA ARG A 71 -7.56 -24.68 2.82
C ARG A 71 -8.17 -25.16 4.16
N LEU A 72 -8.64 -24.23 4.99
CA LEU A 72 -9.25 -24.52 6.29
C LEU A 72 -10.78 -24.37 6.20
N PRO A 73 -11.54 -25.12 7.02
CA PRO A 73 -12.98 -24.90 7.15
C PRO A 73 -13.27 -23.45 7.55
N ASN A 74 -14.15 -22.76 6.80
CA ASN A 74 -14.49 -21.35 6.95
C ASN A 74 -13.32 -20.35 6.82
N GLY A 75 -12.14 -20.79 6.41
CA GLY A 75 -10.93 -19.96 6.52
C GLY A 75 -10.96 -18.69 5.67
N SER A 76 -11.62 -18.70 4.50
CA SER A 76 -11.78 -17.48 3.70
C SER A 76 -12.60 -16.40 4.41
N ALA A 77 -13.70 -16.79 5.06
CA ALA A 77 -14.54 -15.85 5.83
C ALA A 77 -13.76 -15.32 7.04
N ASP A 78 -13.13 -16.23 7.79
CA ASP A 78 -12.30 -15.88 8.94
C ASP A 78 -11.16 -14.90 8.57
N TYR A 79 -10.57 -15.04 7.37
CA TYR A 79 -9.51 -14.16 6.88
C TYR A 79 -10.00 -12.74 6.63
N TYR A 80 -11.05 -12.56 5.81
CA TYR A 80 -11.58 -11.24 5.49
C TYR A 80 -12.24 -10.55 6.70
N GLU A 81 -12.80 -11.33 7.63
CA GLU A 81 -13.32 -10.83 8.90
C GLU A 81 -12.23 -10.58 9.96
N LYS A 82 -10.95 -10.88 9.63
CA LYS A 82 -9.79 -10.71 10.51
C LYS A 82 -9.90 -11.51 11.82
N GLN A 83 -10.58 -12.64 11.80
CA GLN A 83 -10.87 -13.49 12.97
C GLN A 83 -9.83 -14.57 13.22
N ARG A 84 -8.87 -14.76 12.29
CA ARG A 84 -7.74 -15.67 12.47
C ARG A 84 -6.41 -15.03 12.09
N ARG A 85 -5.36 -15.50 12.77
CA ARG A 85 -3.96 -15.23 12.40
C ARG A 85 -3.46 -16.31 11.45
N LEU A 86 -2.95 -15.91 10.31
CA LEU A 86 -2.13 -16.76 9.45
C LEU A 86 -0.68 -16.77 9.98
N GLY A 87 0.04 -17.88 9.79
CA GLY A 87 1.42 -18.01 10.24
C GLY A 87 2.33 -16.96 9.57
N PRO A 88 3.36 -16.44 10.26
CA PRO A 88 4.22 -15.40 9.71
C PRO A 88 5.26 -16.02 8.75
N GLU A 89 4.86 -16.30 7.52
CA GLU A 89 5.83 -16.77 6.50
C GLU A 89 6.57 -15.61 5.82
N ILE A 90 6.03 -14.38 5.89
CA ILE A 90 6.53 -13.22 5.11
C ILE A 90 6.89 -12.01 6.01
N VAL A 91 6.47 -11.99 7.28
CA VAL A 91 6.60 -10.80 8.15
C VAL A 91 7.76 -10.95 9.12
N THR A 92 8.82 -10.17 8.91
CA THR A 92 9.87 -9.98 9.92
C THR A 92 9.34 -9.08 11.04
N PRO A 93 9.52 -9.44 12.33
CA PRO A 93 9.11 -8.61 13.47
C PRO A 93 9.89 -7.30 13.60
#